data_AF-A0A244CNT9-F1
#
_entry.id   AF-A0A244CNT9-F1
#
_cell.length_a   1.000
_cell.length_b   1.000
_cell.length_c   1.000
_cell.angle_alpha   90.00
_cell.angle_beta   90.00
_cell.angle_gamma   90.00
#
_symmetry.space_group_name_H-M   'P 1'
#
loop_
_entity.id
_entity.type
_entity.pdbx_description
1 polymer ?
#
loop_
_entity_poly.entity_id
_entity_poly.type
_entity_poly.pdbx_seq_one_letter_code
_entity_poly.pdbx_strand_id
1 'polypeptide(L)'
;MAIVFNQPQTITQLLAQKLTIPEYQRPYKWQPKHVNQLIEDIFNHRTKPCYRLGTVVLHQDKESKNEDVKGALNIVDGQQRLLTLTLLCTMLDGAEKTISSTLLEHQFESSVSIENLKNNAQIISERLASLPSRQKQELLDFVLNKCELVQVTLDDLSEAFQFFDSQNARGKALAPHDLLKAYHLREMMESTEQAERLHHVSLWEQGVNPDDDSANLHTIMGEFLFRMRRWVDGDYGIQFSRHNIDVFKGINLDSAQYAYVDAMLALDYAVETFNADPARKWDKQTKGYPFQVDQVMINGKRFFEYIQHYMAIHSSLFVGKHARLASFVDKYTRYSGSNRKGDSYVRNLFLCAVMYYYDKFGDVQLNKAAQICYRWAYSLRLELQRIGMESVDNHAKDRSGLFRAIRKAVHPQQVLAFQPPYLKEPKFTNAKDVQASIDAMKSGSINE
;
A
#
# COMPACT_ATOMS: atom_id res chain seq x y z
N MET A 1 -16.96 20.50 11.75
CA MET A 1 -18.12 20.54 12.69
C MET A 1 -18.57 19.11 12.76
N ALA A 2 -18.42 18.51 13.93
CA ALA A 2 -18.18 17.09 14.06
C ALA A 2 -19.48 16.31 14.30
N ILE A 3 -19.69 15.28 13.47
CA ILE A 3 -20.74 14.27 13.59
C ILE A 3 -22.17 14.84 13.47
N VAL A 4 -22.81 14.58 12.33
CA VAL A 4 -24.20 14.95 12.05
C VAL A 4 -25.18 13.91 12.57
N PHE A 5 -24.77 12.65 12.67
CA PHE A 5 -25.60 11.56 13.15
C PHE A 5 -24.76 10.52 13.91
N ASN A 6 -25.24 10.03 15.05
CA ASN A 6 -24.60 8.97 15.83
C ASN A 6 -25.61 8.17 16.65
N GLN A 7 -26.30 7.22 16.01
CA GLN A 7 -27.24 6.33 16.69
C GLN A 7 -27.22 4.92 16.07
N PRO A 8 -27.60 3.88 16.85
CA PRO A 8 -27.89 2.57 16.29
C PRO A 8 -29.02 2.67 15.26
N GLN A 9 -28.87 1.98 14.14
CA GLN A 9 -29.88 1.84 13.09
C GLN A 9 -30.05 0.37 12.76
N THR A 10 -31.30 -0.04 12.53
CA THR A 10 -31.59 -1.39 12.06
C THR A 10 -31.11 -1.56 10.61
N ILE A 11 -30.94 -2.80 10.16
CA ILE A 11 -30.56 -3.06 8.77
C ILE A 11 -31.63 -2.54 7.80
N THR A 12 -32.92 -2.64 8.15
CA THR A 12 -34.00 -2.01 7.35
C THR A 12 -33.78 -0.52 7.17
N GLN A 13 -33.49 0.20 8.27
CA GLN A 13 -33.29 1.65 8.23
C GLN A 13 -32.07 2.04 7.39
N LEU A 14 -30.98 1.27 7.49
CA LEU A 14 -29.75 1.53 6.76
C LEU A 14 -29.89 1.24 5.26
N LEU A 15 -30.49 0.11 4.89
CA LEU A 15 -30.64 -0.27 3.48
C LEU A 15 -31.63 0.65 2.74
N ALA A 16 -32.58 1.25 3.45
CA ALA A 16 -33.50 2.25 2.89
C ALA A 16 -32.83 3.60 2.59
N GLN A 17 -31.63 3.86 3.13
CA GLN A 17 -30.87 5.07 2.82
C GLN A 17 -30.19 4.96 1.45
N LYS A 18 -29.98 6.09 0.78
CA LYS A 18 -29.23 6.16 -0.48
C LYS A 18 -27.72 6.05 -0.21
N LEU A 19 -27.24 4.83 -0.01
CA LEU A 19 -25.84 4.54 0.25
C LEU A 19 -25.04 4.45 -1.06
N THR A 20 -23.84 5.03 -1.06
CA THR A 20 -22.94 5.01 -2.22
C THR A 20 -21.58 4.44 -1.82
N ILE A 21 -21.00 3.63 -2.69
CA ILE A 21 -19.62 3.15 -2.55
C ILE A 21 -18.73 4.14 -3.31
N PRO A 22 -17.96 4.98 -2.60
CA PRO A 22 -17.09 5.96 -3.23
C PRO A 22 -15.80 5.30 -3.74
N GLU A 23 -15.17 5.94 -4.71
CA GLU A 23 -14.00 5.43 -5.46
C GLU A 23 -12.76 5.16 -4.61
N TYR A 24 -12.61 5.90 -3.51
CA TYR A 24 -11.50 5.71 -2.58
C TYR A 24 -11.61 4.42 -1.77
N GLN A 25 -12.77 3.76 -1.79
CA GLN A 25 -12.90 2.48 -1.12
C GLN A 25 -12.12 1.39 -1.83
N ARG A 26 -11.65 0.43 -1.03
CA ARG A 26 -10.99 -0.75 -1.59
C ARG A 26 -12.01 -1.72 -2.19
N PRO A 27 -11.58 -2.57 -3.14
CA PRO A 27 -12.39 -3.68 -3.65
C PRO A 27 -13.00 -4.56 -2.54
N TYR A 28 -14.07 -5.28 -2.87
CA TYR A 28 -14.66 -6.25 -1.96
C TYR A 28 -13.74 -7.46 -1.78
N LYS A 29 -13.12 -7.58 -0.59
CA LYS A 29 -12.06 -8.56 -0.26
C LYS A 29 -12.50 -9.62 0.76
N TRP A 30 -13.78 -9.63 1.17
CA TRP A 30 -14.27 -10.63 2.11
C TRP A 30 -14.27 -12.02 1.47
N GLN A 31 -13.47 -12.92 2.03
CA GLN A 31 -13.39 -14.33 1.69
C GLN A 31 -14.50 -15.18 2.34
N PRO A 32 -14.76 -16.40 1.85
CA PRO A 32 -15.79 -17.33 2.36
C PRO A 32 -15.87 -17.44 3.89
N LYS A 33 -14.70 -17.53 4.55
CA LYS A 33 -14.60 -17.62 6.01
C LYS A 33 -15.25 -16.43 6.74
N HIS A 34 -15.15 -15.22 6.19
CA HIS A 34 -15.72 -14.03 6.84
C HIS A 34 -17.24 -14.01 6.69
N VAL A 35 -17.76 -14.48 5.56
CA VAL A 35 -19.21 -14.59 5.32
C VAL A 35 -19.81 -15.66 6.21
N ASN A 36 -19.17 -16.83 6.30
CA ASN A 36 -19.61 -17.89 7.21
C ASN A 36 -19.60 -17.43 8.66
N GLN A 37 -18.56 -16.73 9.10
CA GLN A 37 -18.50 -16.15 10.44
C GLN A 37 -19.68 -15.18 10.68
N LEU A 38 -19.96 -14.26 9.75
CA LEU A 38 -21.08 -13.32 9.88
C LEU A 38 -22.43 -14.05 9.99
N ILE A 39 -22.66 -15.05 9.13
CA ILE A 39 -23.90 -15.83 9.15
C ILE A 39 -24.03 -16.60 10.46
N GLU A 40 -22.97 -17.29 10.90
CA GLU A 40 -22.96 -18.02 12.17
C GLU A 40 -23.21 -17.10 13.36
N ASP A 41 -22.61 -15.91 13.38
CA ASP A 41 -22.82 -14.91 14.41
C ASP A 41 -24.28 -14.46 14.47
N ILE A 42 -24.92 -14.22 13.32
CA ILE A 42 -26.36 -13.89 13.23
C ILE A 42 -27.20 -15.04 13.76
N PHE A 43 -26.93 -16.29 13.35
CA PHE A 43 -27.65 -17.46 13.83
C PHE A 43 -27.52 -17.65 15.34
N ASN A 44 -26.31 -17.54 15.88
CA ASN A 44 -26.04 -17.75 17.30
C ASN A 44 -26.74 -16.71 18.18
N HIS A 45 -27.00 -15.53 17.63
CA HIS A 45 -27.60 -14.41 18.35
C HIS A 45 -29.07 -14.15 18.03
N ARG A 46 -29.71 -14.99 17.21
CA ARG A 46 -31.10 -14.82 16.72
C ARG A 46 -32.18 -14.70 17.81
N THR A 47 -31.89 -15.18 19.02
CA THR A 47 -32.80 -15.11 20.17
C THR A 47 -32.67 -13.82 20.98
N LYS A 48 -31.63 -13.01 20.72
CA LYS A 48 -31.45 -11.73 21.40
C LYS A 48 -32.50 -10.71 20.92
N PRO A 49 -32.97 -9.82 21.79
CA PRO A 49 -33.92 -8.77 21.40
C PRO A 49 -33.30 -7.77 20.40
N CYS A 50 -31.98 -7.55 20.49
CA CYS A 50 -31.21 -6.73 19.57
C CYS A 50 -29.78 -7.29 19.47
N TYR A 51 -29.20 -7.28 18.27
CA TYR A 51 -27.84 -7.73 18.00
C TYR A 51 -27.02 -6.67 17.25
N ARG A 52 -25.96 -6.18 17.89
CA ARG A 52 -25.08 -5.14 17.36
C ARG A 52 -24.01 -5.76 16.45
N LEU A 53 -24.06 -5.48 15.16
CA LEU A 53 -23.12 -5.97 14.14
C LEU A 53 -21.88 -5.10 13.98
N GLY A 54 -21.75 -4.02 14.76
CA GLY A 54 -20.62 -3.10 14.76
C GLY A 54 -21.00 -1.66 14.41
N THR A 55 -20.05 -0.93 13.83
CA THR A 55 -20.20 0.47 13.43
C THR A 55 -20.14 0.58 11.89
N VAL A 56 -20.83 1.58 11.34
CA VAL A 56 -20.72 2.05 9.96
C VAL A 56 -20.42 3.55 10.01
N VAL A 57 -19.44 4.00 9.22
CA VAL A 57 -19.07 5.42 9.12
C VAL A 57 -19.48 5.91 7.74
N LEU A 58 -20.29 6.96 7.71
CA LEU A 58 -20.83 7.56 6.50
C LEU A 58 -20.40 9.02 6.39
N HIS A 59 -20.24 9.48 5.16
CA HIS A 59 -19.97 10.88 4.85
C HIS A 59 -21.13 11.46 4.03
N GLN A 60 -21.67 12.58 4.50
CA GLN A 60 -22.68 13.36 3.80
C GLN A 60 -22.04 14.63 3.24
N ASP A 61 -22.05 14.76 1.91
CA ASP A 61 -21.48 15.93 1.25
C ASP A 61 -22.37 17.17 1.46
N LYS A 62 -21.80 18.24 2.03
CA LYS A 62 -22.48 19.53 2.27
C LYS A 62 -22.75 20.32 1.00
N GLU A 63 -21.94 20.13 -0.04
CA GLU A 63 -21.88 21.06 -1.18
C GLU A 63 -22.42 20.49 -2.50
N SER A 64 -22.98 19.28 -2.51
CA SER A 64 -23.54 18.70 -3.73
C SER A 64 -24.70 19.54 -4.29
N LYS A 65 -24.41 20.30 -5.36
CA LYS A 65 -25.35 21.15 -6.10
C LYS A 65 -26.35 20.36 -6.97
N ASN A 66 -26.14 19.05 -7.13
CA ASN A 66 -27.07 18.16 -7.84
C ASN A 66 -28.19 17.69 -6.91
N GLU A 67 -29.44 18.02 -7.23
CA GLU A 67 -30.61 17.57 -6.47
C GLU A 67 -30.73 16.04 -6.41
N ASP A 68 -30.25 15.32 -7.44
CA ASP A 68 -30.20 13.86 -7.47
C ASP A 68 -29.15 13.26 -6.51
N VAL A 69 -28.13 14.03 -6.10
CA VAL A 69 -27.05 13.59 -5.19
C VAL A 69 -27.28 14.10 -3.76
N LYS A 70 -28.22 15.05 -3.58
CA LYS A 70 -28.58 15.64 -2.30
C LYS A 70 -29.21 14.57 -1.39
N GLY A 71 -28.44 14.12 -0.40
CA GLY A 71 -28.86 13.07 0.55
C GLY A 71 -28.24 11.68 0.30
N ALA A 72 -27.35 11.53 -0.69
CA ALA A 72 -26.53 10.33 -0.80
C ALA A 72 -25.49 10.28 0.34
N LEU A 73 -25.29 9.09 0.90
CA LEU A 73 -24.36 8.85 2.00
C LEU A 73 -23.21 7.97 1.51
N ASN A 74 -22.02 8.55 1.45
CA ASN A 74 -20.82 7.86 1.03
C ASN A 74 -20.29 6.97 2.15
N ILE A 75 -20.06 5.69 1.85
CA ILE A 75 -19.51 4.75 2.83
C ILE A 75 -18.01 5.02 3.02
N VAL A 76 -17.64 5.38 4.25
CA VAL A 76 -16.24 5.54 4.68
C VAL A 76 -15.76 4.27 5.40
N ASP A 77 -16.62 3.64 6.20
CA ASP A 77 -16.34 2.34 6.85
C ASP A 77 -17.56 1.42 6.82
N GLY A 78 -17.31 0.11 6.82
CA GLY A 78 -18.36 -0.90 6.88
C GLY A 78 -18.80 -1.45 5.52
N GLN A 79 -18.19 -1.02 4.41
CA GLN A 79 -18.53 -1.46 3.05
C GLN A 79 -18.69 -2.98 2.93
N GLN A 80 -17.66 -3.74 3.34
CA GLN A 80 -17.67 -5.20 3.14
C GLN A 80 -18.85 -5.85 3.87
N ARG A 81 -19.11 -5.41 5.10
CA ARG A 81 -20.20 -5.92 5.92
C ARG A 81 -21.55 -5.53 5.33
N LEU A 82 -21.73 -4.27 4.93
CA LEU A 82 -22.97 -3.79 4.32
C LEU A 82 -23.28 -4.51 3.01
N LEU A 83 -22.28 -4.73 2.15
CA LEU A 83 -22.46 -5.47 0.91
C LEU A 83 -22.87 -6.93 1.18
N THR A 84 -22.21 -7.63 2.09
CA THR A 84 -22.58 -9.00 2.44
C THR A 84 -23.96 -9.09 3.10
N LEU A 85 -24.32 -8.15 3.97
CA LEU A 85 -25.66 -8.07 4.56
C LEU A 85 -26.72 -7.81 3.51
N THR A 86 -26.46 -6.89 2.58
CA THR A 86 -27.38 -6.60 1.46
C THR A 86 -27.58 -7.86 0.61
N LEU A 87 -26.50 -8.56 0.27
CA LEU A 87 -26.55 -9.82 -0.48
C LEU A 87 -27.37 -10.90 0.24
N LEU A 88 -27.14 -11.08 1.56
CA LEU A 88 -27.90 -12.02 2.39
C LEU A 88 -29.40 -11.67 2.42
N CYS A 89 -29.70 -10.40 2.68
CA CYS A 89 -31.06 -9.88 2.74
C CYS A 89 -31.80 -10.06 1.40
N THR A 90 -31.19 -9.68 0.28
CA THR A 90 -31.77 -9.84 -1.06
C THR A 90 -32.04 -11.31 -1.39
N MET A 91 -31.16 -12.23 -0.98
CA MET A 91 -31.37 -13.67 -1.19
C MET A 91 -32.46 -14.26 -0.29
N LEU A 92 -32.63 -13.74 0.93
CA LEU A 92 -33.68 -14.13 1.85
C LEU A 92 -35.06 -13.59 1.46
N ASP A 93 -35.11 -12.36 0.94
CA ASP A 93 -36.32 -11.68 0.46
C ASP A 93 -36.88 -12.35 -0.81
N GLY A 94 -36.01 -12.96 -1.61
CA GLY A 94 -36.39 -13.86 -2.69
C GLY A 94 -37.25 -13.17 -3.75
N ALA A 95 -38.50 -13.60 -3.89
CA ALA A 95 -39.43 -13.11 -4.92
C ALA A 95 -40.21 -11.84 -4.51
N GLU A 96 -40.24 -11.49 -3.23
CA GLU A 96 -41.03 -10.35 -2.73
C GLU A 96 -40.40 -9.01 -3.13
N LYS A 97 -39.06 -8.97 -3.33
CA LYS A 97 -38.28 -7.77 -3.73
C LYS A 97 -38.65 -6.52 -2.92
N THR A 98 -38.95 -6.72 -1.64
CA THR A 98 -39.32 -5.66 -0.71
C THR A 98 -38.11 -4.79 -0.35
N ILE A 99 -36.91 -5.34 -0.48
CA ILE A 99 -35.66 -4.66 -0.14
C ILE A 99 -35.15 -3.87 -1.34
N SER A 100 -35.30 -2.55 -1.27
CA SER A 100 -34.63 -1.61 -2.15
C SER A 100 -33.31 -1.18 -1.51
N SER A 101 -32.18 -1.42 -2.17
CA SER A 101 -30.84 -0.97 -1.73
C SER A 101 -30.02 -0.58 -2.94
N THR A 102 -29.43 0.61 -2.89
CA THR A 102 -28.57 1.16 -3.95
C THR A 102 -27.19 0.50 -4.00
N LEU A 103 -26.82 -0.31 -3.01
CA LEU A 103 -25.47 -0.88 -2.90
C LEU A 103 -25.16 -1.96 -3.95
N LEU A 104 -26.17 -2.77 -4.31
CA LEU A 104 -26.00 -3.81 -5.34
C LEU A 104 -26.22 -3.28 -6.76
N GLU A 105 -26.76 -2.06 -6.91
CA GLU A 105 -26.88 -1.35 -8.19
C GLU A 105 -25.56 -0.73 -8.63
N HIS A 106 -24.59 -0.63 -7.72
CA HIS A 106 -23.26 -0.13 -8.00
C HIS A 106 -22.54 -0.97 -9.05
N GLN A 107 -21.93 -0.33 -10.05
CA GLN A 107 -21.12 -0.99 -11.06
C GLN A 107 -19.74 -1.33 -10.49
N PHE A 108 -19.52 -2.59 -10.16
CA PHE A 108 -18.22 -3.08 -9.69
C PHE A 108 -17.25 -3.26 -10.86
N GLU A 109 -16.25 -2.40 -10.98
CA GLU A 109 -15.22 -2.50 -12.03
C GLU A 109 -14.11 -3.51 -11.68
N SER A 110 -13.82 -3.69 -10.39
CA SER A 110 -12.76 -4.60 -9.93
C SER A 110 -13.16 -6.06 -10.14
N SER A 111 -12.37 -6.79 -10.93
CA SER A 111 -12.50 -8.25 -11.13
C SER A 111 -12.54 -9.01 -9.80
N VAL A 112 -11.68 -8.62 -8.85
CA VAL A 112 -11.61 -9.18 -7.50
C VAL A 112 -12.93 -8.98 -6.73
N SER A 113 -13.53 -7.79 -6.81
CA SER A 113 -14.85 -7.55 -6.19
C SER A 113 -15.90 -8.46 -6.80
N ILE A 114 -15.98 -8.52 -8.13
CA ILE A 114 -16.98 -9.32 -8.86
C ILE A 114 -16.85 -10.80 -8.51
N GLU A 115 -15.64 -11.35 -8.54
CA GLU A 115 -15.37 -12.75 -8.23
C GLU A 115 -15.72 -13.07 -6.76
N ASN A 116 -15.25 -12.26 -5.82
CA ASN A 116 -15.54 -12.48 -4.40
C ASN A 116 -17.03 -12.32 -4.09
N LEU A 117 -17.74 -11.38 -4.72
CA LEU A 117 -19.19 -11.23 -4.55
C LEU A 117 -19.92 -12.46 -5.10
N LYS A 118 -19.55 -12.96 -6.28
CA LYS A 118 -20.12 -14.20 -6.86
C LYS A 118 -19.89 -15.41 -5.97
N ASN A 119 -18.66 -15.63 -5.52
CA ASN A 119 -18.30 -16.75 -4.65
C ASN A 119 -19.08 -16.71 -3.33
N ASN A 120 -19.20 -15.52 -2.73
CA ASN A 120 -19.95 -15.38 -1.48
C ASN A 120 -21.46 -15.46 -1.66
N ALA A 121 -22.00 -14.99 -2.79
CA ALA A 121 -23.39 -15.18 -3.17
C ALA A 121 -23.73 -16.68 -3.23
N GLN A 122 -22.85 -17.48 -3.85
CA GLN A 122 -23.02 -18.92 -3.90
C GLN A 122 -23.02 -19.55 -2.51
N ILE A 123 -22.07 -19.18 -1.64
CA ILE A 123 -21.99 -19.70 -0.26
C ILE A 123 -23.24 -19.36 0.55
N ILE A 124 -23.73 -18.12 0.44
CA ILE A 124 -24.97 -17.70 1.09
C ILE A 124 -26.12 -18.56 0.57
N SER A 125 -26.25 -18.71 -0.75
CA SER A 125 -27.30 -19.52 -1.37
C SER A 125 -27.27 -20.98 -0.88
N GLU A 126 -26.11 -21.62 -0.85
CA GLU A 126 -25.93 -22.99 -0.34
C GLU A 126 -26.34 -23.10 1.14
N ARG A 127 -25.97 -22.10 1.95
CA ARG A 127 -26.32 -22.06 3.37
C ARG A 127 -27.82 -21.84 3.60
N LEU A 128 -28.46 -21.05 2.75
CA LEU A 128 -29.90 -20.83 2.79
C LEU A 128 -30.69 -22.02 2.24
N ALA A 129 -30.15 -22.77 1.28
CA ALA A 129 -30.83 -23.93 0.69
C ALA A 129 -31.17 -25.02 1.72
N SER A 130 -30.37 -25.15 2.78
CA SER A 130 -30.60 -26.11 3.86
C SER A 130 -31.69 -25.69 4.86
N LEU A 131 -32.22 -24.46 4.76
CA LEU A 131 -33.19 -23.92 5.70
C LEU A 131 -34.63 -24.02 5.19
N PRO A 132 -35.60 -24.43 6.04
CA PRO A 132 -37.03 -24.33 5.74
C PRO A 132 -37.47 -22.88 5.49
N SER A 133 -38.50 -22.68 4.65
CA SER A 133 -39.02 -21.34 4.30
C SER A 133 -39.39 -20.50 5.53
N ARG A 134 -39.97 -21.11 6.56
CA ARG A 134 -40.28 -20.43 7.82
C ARG A 134 -39.04 -19.89 8.52
N GLN A 135 -37.96 -20.67 8.58
CA GLN A 135 -36.71 -20.23 9.20
C GLN A 135 -36.04 -19.12 8.39
N LYS A 136 -36.19 -19.12 7.05
CA LYS A 136 -35.72 -18.03 6.19
C LYS A 136 -36.45 -16.72 6.51
N GLN A 137 -37.78 -16.77 6.66
CA GLN A 137 -38.57 -15.59 7.04
C GLN A 137 -38.22 -15.09 8.44
N GLU A 138 -38.10 -15.99 9.42
CA GLU A 138 -37.69 -15.64 10.79
C GLU A 138 -36.28 -15.04 10.82
N LEU A 139 -35.35 -15.56 10.00
CA LEU A 139 -34.01 -15.01 9.86
C LEU A 139 -34.02 -13.64 9.17
N LEU A 140 -34.83 -13.47 8.13
CA LEU A 140 -34.97 -12.20 7.43
C LEU A 140 -35.48 -11.11 8.36
N ASP A 141 -36.57 -11.38 9.10
CA ASP A 141 -37.10 -10.47 10.11
C ASP A 141 -36.07 -10.14 11.19
N PHE A 142 -35.33 -11.15 11.67
CA PHE A 142 -34.26 -10.93 12.64
C PHE A 142 -33.16 -10.01 12.10
N VAL A 143 -32.65 -10.28 10.89
CA VAL A 143 -31.58 -9.47 10.28
C VAL A 143 -32.06 -8.06 10.00
N LEU A 144 -33.27 -7.89 9.47
CA LEU A 144 -33.81 -6.58 9.11
C LEU A 144 -34.13 -5.71 10.33
N ASN A 145 -34.81 -6.28 11.33
CA ASN A 145 -35.47 -5.51 12.38
C ASN A 145 -34.79 -5.62 13.75
N LYS A 146 -33.92 -6.62 13.97
CA LYS A 146 -33.24 -6.84 15.26
C LYS A 146 -31.72 -6.75 15.20
N CYS A 147 -31.11 -6.84 14.02
CA CYS A 147 -29.71 -6.50 13.86
C CYS A 147 -29.51 -5.00 13.66
N GLU A 148 -28.53 -4.43 14.36
CA GLU A 148 -28.23 -3.01 14.34
C GLU A 148 -26.76 -2.74 14.03
N LEU A 149 -26.50 -1.64 13.33
CA LEU A 149 -25.18 -1.04 13.21
C LEU A 149 -25.22 0.37 13.82
N VAL A 150 -24.16 0.75 14.54
CA VAL A 150 -24.00 2.14 15.00
C VAL A 150 -23.63 2.97 13.78
N GLN A 151 -24.54 3.80 13.30
CA GLN A 151 -24.27 4.73 12.20
C GLN A 151 -23.66 6.00 12.75
N VAL A 152 -22.49 6.35 12.26
CA VAL A 152 -21.84 7.64 12.49
C VAL A 152 -21.75 8.37 11.14
N THR A 153 -22.51 9.44 10.98
CA THR A 153 -22.46 10.30 9.78
C THR A 153 -21.70 11.57 10.09
N LEU A 154 -20.74 11.92 9.26
CA LEU A 154 -20.01 13.19 9.33
C LEU A 154 -20.23 13.99 8.05
N ASP A 155 -20.15 15.31 8.16
CA ASP A 155 -20.30 16.23 7.04
C ASP A 155 -18.97 16.76 6.49
N ASP A 156 -17.88 16.29 7.06
CA ASP A 156 -16.52 16.53 6.61
C ASP A 156 -15.85 15.17 6.36
N LEU A 157 -15.41 14.98 5.12
CA LEU A 157 -14.80 13.72 4.69
C LEU A 157 -13.48 13.45 5.41
N SER A 158 -12.72 14.49 5.73
CA SER A 158 -11.45 14.36 6.44
C SER A 158 -11.64 13.87 7.87
N GLU A 159 -12.60 14.43 8.59
CA GLU A 159 -13.03 13.99 9.92
C GLU A 159 -13.58 12.54 9.86
N ALA A 160 -14.34 12.19 8.81
CA ALA A 160 -14.87 10.83 8.66
C ALA A 160 -13.75 9.78 8.53
N PHE A 161 -12.71 10.09 7.75
CA PHE A 161 -11.52 9.23 7.65
C PHE A 161 -10.72 9.18 8.96
N GLN A 162 -10.55 10.31 9.66
CA GLN A 162 -9.88 10.31 10.97
C GLN A 162 -10.65 9.45 11.98
N PHE A 163 -11.98 9.52 11.97
CA PHE A 163 -12.83 8.67 12.79
C PHE A 163 -12.62 7.21 12.44
N PHE A 164 -12.63 6.86 11.16
CA PHE A 164 -12.33 5.52 10.66
C PHE A 164 -10.96 4.99 11.12
N ASP A 165 -9.90 5.79 10.99
CA ASP A 165 -8.55 5.42 11.43
C ASP A 165 -8.52 5.14 12.94
N SER A 166 -9.20 5.98 13.73
CA SER A 166 -9.29 5.84 15.19
C SER A 166 -10.08 4.60 15.64
N GLN A 167 -11.10 4.19 14.88
CA GLN A 167 -11.91 2.99 15.15
C GLN A 167 -11.14 1.72 14.77
N ASN A 168 -10.47 1.71 13.61
CA ASN A 168 -9.68 0.56 13.17
C ASN A 168 -8.45 0.29 14.04
N ALA A 169 -8.01 1.27 14.84
CA ALA A 169 -6.98 1.04 15.85
C ALA A 169 -7.37 -0.07 16.86
N ARG A 170 -8.67 -0.25 17.13
CA ARG A 170 -9.23 -1.21 18.11
C ARG A 170 -9.68 -2.56 17.51
N GLY A 171 -9.86 -2.64 16.18
CA GLY A 171 -10.35 -3.83 15.46
C GLY A 171 -9.27 -4.64 14.72
N LYS A 172 -9.67 -5.45 13.72
CA LYS A 172 -8.72 -6.12 12.80
C LYS A 172 -7.99 -5.03 11.99
N ALA A 173 -6.73 -4.81 12.34
CA ALA A 173 -5.94 -3.72 11.77
C ALA A 173 -5.86 -3.81 10.24
N LEU A 174 -6.09 -2.67 9.58
CA LEU A 174 -5.81 -2.49 8.17
C LEU A 174 -4.31 -2.58 7.91
N ALA A 175 -3.96 -2.99 6.69
CA ALA A 175 -2.56 -2.98 6.29
C ALA A 175 -2.06 -1.52 6.20
N PRO A 176 -0.77 -1.25 6.48
CA PRO A 176 -0.22 0.12 6.44
C PRO A 176 -0.42 0.82 5.10
N HIS A 177 -0.38 0.09 3.99
CA HIS A 177 -0.61 0.63 2.65
C HIS A 177 -2.07 1.02 2.41
N ASP A 178 -3.04 0.31 2.98
CA ASP A 178 -4.47 0.69 2.89
C ASP A 178 -4.71 2.03 3.60
N LEU A 179 -4.08 2.23 4.77
CA LEU A 179 -4.15 3.49 5.52
C LEU A 179 -3.51 4.64 4.74
N LEU A 180 -2.34 4.43 4.13
CA LEU A 180 -1.67 5.44 3.32
C LEU A 180 -2.47 5.77 2.06
N LYS A 181 -3.03 4.77 1.37
CA LYS A 181 -3.89 5.00 0.20
C LYS A 181 -5.05 5.94 0.55
N ALA A 182 -5.78 5.65 1.63
CA ALA A 182 -6.89 6.49 2.08
C ALA A 182 -6.42 7.91 2.45
N TYR A 183 -5.33 8.01 3.20
CA TYR A 183 -4.74 9.29 3.58
C TYR A 183 -4.37 10.13 2.34
N HIS A 184 -3.62 9.58 1.38
CA HIS A 184 -3.18 10.34 0.21
C HIS A 184 -4.32 10.63 -0.77
N LEU A 185 -5.32 9.76 -0.93
CA LEU A 185 -6.49 10.08 -1.73
C LEU A 185 -7.23 11.29 -1.19
N ARG A 186 -7.36 11.41 0.14
CA ARG A 186 -7.95 12.57 0.79
C ARG A 186 -7.17 13.85 0.44
N GLU A 187 -5.85 13.80 0.51
CA GLU A 187 -4.98 14.97 0.30
C GLU A 187 -4.99 15.49 -1.15
N MET A 188 -5.55 14.76 -2.10
CA MET A 188 -5.68 15.18 -3.51
C MET A 188 -7.13 15.36 -3.97
N MET A 189 -8.13 15.26 -3.09
CA MET A 189 -9.54 15.34 -3.52
C MET A 189 -9.90 16.69 -4.13
N GLU A 190 -9.34 17.78 -3.61
CA GLU A 190 -9.63 19.13 -4.05
C GLU A 190 -8.82 19.54 -5.30
N SER A 191 -7.62 18.97 -5.48
CA SER A 191 -6.67 19.37 -6.53
C SER A 191 -6.62 18.47 -7.76
N THR A 192 -7.32 17.33 -7.76
CA THR A 192 -7.33 16.40 -8.91
C THR A 192 -8.73 16.11 -9.41
N GLU A 193 -8.86 15.78 -10.69
CA GLU A 193 -10.12 15.34 -11.28
C GLU A 193 -10.44 13.88 -10.89
N GLN A 194 -11.73 13.52 -10.95
CA GLN A 194 -12.20 12.17 -10.62
C GLN A 194 -11.51 11.07 -11.43
N ALA A 195 -11.35 11.27 -12.75
CA ALA A 195 -10.70 10.30 -13.63
C ALA A 195 -9.23 10.06 -13.25
N GLU A 196 -8.52 11.10 -12.80
CA GLU A 196 -7.13 10.98 -12.36
C GLU A 196 -7.01 10.21 -11.05
N ARG A 197 -7.92 10.46 -10.09
CA ARG A 197 -7.98 9.69 -8.84
C ARG A 197 -8.22 8.21 -9.09
N LEU A 198 -9.19 7.88 -9.94
CA LEU A 198 -9.47 6.50 -10.35
C LEU A 198 -8.26 5.83 -10.99
N HIS A 199 -7.53 6.56 -11.83
CA HIS A 199 -6.31 6.06 -12.45
C HIS A 199 -5.25 5.68 -11.41
N HIS A 200 -4.96 6.55 -10.43
CA HIS A 200 -4.02 6.23 -9.36
C HIS A 200 -4.50 5.08 -8.46
N VAL A 201 -5.80 5.00 -8.17
CA VAL A 201 -6.39 3.87 -7.42
C VAL A 201 -6.21 2.55 -8.16
N SER A 202 -6.45 2.54 -9.47
CA SER A 202 -6.30 1.35 -10.31
C SER A 202 -4.87 0.85 -10.33
N LEU A 203 -3.90 1.75 -10.60
CA LEU A 203 -2.47 1.41 -10.59
C LEU A 203 -2.00 0.95 -9.20
N TRP A 204 -2.54 1.52 -8.13
CA TRP A 204 -2.25 1.09 -6.77
C TRP A 204 -2.69 -0.35 -6.51
N GLU A 205 -3.93 -0.70 -6.88
CA GLU A 205 -4.44 -2.08 -6.68
C GLU A 205 -3.71 -3.09 -7.59
N GLN A 206 -3.35 -2.71 -8.82
CA GLN A 206 -2.47 -3.52 -9.68
C GLN A 206 -1.11 -3.76 -9.01
N GLY A 207 -0.52 -2.72 -8.40
CA GLY A 207 0.72 -2.86 -7.65
C GLY A 207 0.60 -3.77 -6.42
N VAL A 208 -0.57 -3.82 -5.76
CA VAL A 208 -0.79 -4.71 -4.60
C VAL A 208 -0.67 -6.18 -5.01
N ASN A 209 -1.25 -6.56 -6.15
CA ASN A 209 -1.21 -7.91 -6.69
C ASN A 209 -0.79 -7.84 -8.17
N PRO A 210 0.52 -7.71 -8.46
CA PRO A 210 0.98 -7.66 -9.84
C PRO A 210 0.75 -9.01 -10.53
N ASP A 211 0.39 -8.96 -11.81
CA ASP A 211 0.18 -10.14 -12.67
C ASP A 211 1.50 -10.68 -13.27
N ASP A 212 2.63 -10.07 -12.93
CA ASP A 212 3.97 -10.37 -13.45
C ASP A 212 4.99 -10.67 -12.32
N ASP A 213 6.26 -10.84 -12.70
CA ASP A 213 7.36 -11.09 -11.77
C ASP A 213 7.79 -9.84 -10.97
N SER A 214 7.08 -8.72 -11.09
CA SER A 214 7.41 -7.50 -10.35
C SER A 214 7.19 -7.66 -8.85
N ALA A 215 7.97 -6.91 -8.08
CA ALA A 215 7.78 -6.88 -6.65
C ALA A 215 6.46 -6.18 -6.31
N ASN A 216 5.61 -6.84 -5.55
CA ASN A 216 4.37 -6.25 -5.09
C ASN A 216 4.60 -5.01 -4.21
N LEU A 217 3.56 -4.19 -4.12
CA LEU A 217 3.53 -2.94 -3.37
C LEU A 217 3.99 -3.09 -1.93
N HIS A 218 3.59 -4.18 -1.26
CA HIS A 218 3.97 -4.41 0.14
C HIS A 218 5.47 -4.55 0.29
N THR A 219 6.11 -5.31 -0.59
CA THR A 219 7.56 -5.48 -0.63
C THR A 219 8.25 -4.16 -0.93
N ILE A 220 7.81 -3.41 -1.95
CA ILE A 220 8.43 -2.13 -2.31
C ILE A 220 8.31 -1.10 -1.19
N MET A 221 7.13 -0.94 -0.59
CA MET A 221 6.94 0.01 0.52
C MET A 221 7.70 -0.42 1.77
N GLY A 222 7.60 -1.68 2.18
CA GLY A 222 8.10 -2.15 3.47
C GLY A 222 9.57 -2.57 3.46
N GLU A 223 10.00 -3.31 2.44
CA GLU A 223 11.35 -3.88 2.36
C GLU A 223 12.33 -3.00 1.58
N PHE A 224 11.86 -2.02 0.80
CA PHE A 224 12.75 -1.10 0.08
C PHE A 224 12.61 0.33 0.60
N LEU A 225 11.48 0.98 0.35
CA LEU A 225 11.34 2.42 0.60
C LEU A 225 11.38 2.77 2.08
N PHE A 226 10.63 2.06 2.92
CA PHE A 226 10.66 2.26 4.36
C PHE A 226 12.07 2.06 4.90
N ARG A 227 12.73 0.96 4.53
CA ARG A 227 14.09 0.67 4.97
C ARG A 227 15.08 1.73 4.55
N MET A 228 15.11 2.09 3.27
CA MET A 228 16.02 3.12 2.77
C MET A 228 15.79 4.46 3.47
N ARG A 229 14.54 4.93 3.60
CA ARG A 229 14.22 6.19 4.31
C ARG A 229 14.72 6.17 5.76
N ARG A 230 14.47 5.08 6.49
CA ARG A 230 14.95 4.93 7.89
C ARG A 230 16.47 4.87 7.97
N TRP A 231 17.13 4.06 7.13
CA TRP A 231 18.58 3.89 7.18
C TRP A 231 19.35 5.15 6.78
N VAL A 232 18.85 5.91 5.81
CA VAL A 232 19.45 7.19 5.38
C VAL A 232 19.45 8.21 6.53
N ASP A 233 18.43 8.18 7.40
CA ASP A 233 18.34 9.02 8.60
C ASP A 233 19.07 8.46 9.83
N GLY A 234 19.66 7.27 9.72
CA GLY A 234 20.36 6.62 10.83
C GLY A 234 19.44 5.88 11.80
N ASP A 235 18.19 5.64 11.37
CA ASP A 235 17.11 5.04 12.15
C ASP A 235 16.91 3.54 11.83
N TYR A 236 16.12 2.87 12.68
CA TYR A 236 15.76 1.46 12.52
C TYR A 236 14.68 1.24 11.44
N GLY A 237 14.94 0.29 10.54
CA GLY A 237 14.12 -0.10 9.37
C GLY A 237 13.58 -1.54 9.45
N ILE A 238 13.61 -2.19 10.62
CA ILE A 238 13.24 -3.61 10.81
C ILE A 238 11.89 -3.99 10.15
N GLN A 239 10.82 -3.27 10.48
CA GLN A 239 9.46 -3.61 10.07
C GLN A 239 8.62 -2.37 9.79
N PHE A 240 7.98 -2.35 8.63
CA PHE A 240 6.95 -1.39 8.28
C PHE A 240 5.59 -1.80 8.86
N SER A 241 4.94 -0.91 9.59
CA SER A 241 3.68 -1.17 10.30
C SER A 241 2.86 0.11 10.44
N ARG A 242 1.63 0.00 10.96
CA ARG A 242 0.76 1.16 11.24
C ARG A 242 1.39 2.19 12.19
N HIS A 243 2.35 1.78 13.01
CA HIS A 243 2.98 2.63 14.02
C HIS A 243 4.07 3.55 13.44
N ASN A 244 4.44 3.35 12.17
CA ASN A 244 5.50 4.12 11.51
C ASN A 244 5.10 4.54 10.08
N ILE A 245 3.79 4.64 9.81
CA ILE A 245 3.26 5.14 8.52
C ILE A 245 3.61 6.60 8.26
N ASP A 246 3.92 7.37 9.30
CA ASP A 246 4.24 8.79 9.16
C ASP A 246 5.52 9.05 8.36
N VAL A 247 6.37 8.03 8.16
CA VAL A 247 7.51 8.07 7.22
C VAL A 247 7.07 8.40 5.78
N PHE A 248 5.85 8.03 5.44
CA PHE A 248 5.21 8.26 4.14
C PHE A 248 4.14 9.34 4.19
N LYS A 249 4.02 10.11 5.27
CA LYS A 249 3.20 11.31 5.31
C LYS A 249 4.11 12.53 5.31
N GLY A 250 3.69 13.59 4.66
CA GLY A 250 4.43 14.83 4.65
C GLY A 250 3.51 16.02 4.42
N ILE A 251 3.85 16.82 3.42
CA ILE A 251 3.19 18.10 3.18
C ILE A 251 2.19 18.01 2.04
N ASN A 252 1.13 18.79 2.14
CA ASN A 252 0.27 19.10 1.02
C ASN A 252 0.76 20.41 0.39
N LEU A 253 1.15 20.38 -0.89
CA LEU A 253 1.71 21.56 -1.57
C LEU A 253 0.67 22.70 -1.69
N ASP A 254 -0.62 22.39 -1.77
CA ASP A 254 -1.68 23.37 -1.96
C ASP A 254 -1.91 24.23 -0.70
N SER A 255 -1.59 23.70 0.49
CA SER A 255 -1.85 24.37 1.77
C SER A 255 -0.60 24.71 2.58
N ALA A 256 0.57 24.16 2.23
CA ALA A 256 1.80 24.40 2.97
C ALA A 256 2.34 25.82 2.75
N GLN A 257 2.57 26.55 3.85
CA GLN A 257 3.09 27.93 3.84
C GLN A 257 4.52 28.02 4.43
N TYR A 258 5.34 26.98 4.21
CA TYR A 258 6.69 26.89 4.77
C TYR A 258 7.75 27.23 3.72
N ALA A 259 8.77 28.02 4.09
CA ALA A 259 9.78 28.50 3.15
C ALA A 259 10.56 27.38 2.41
N TYR A 260 10.77 26.21 3.03
CA TYR A 260 11.49 25.11 2.37
C TYR A 260 10.67 24.42 1.26
N VAL A 261 9.37 24.73 1.18
CA VAL A 261 8.42 24.13 0.23
C VAL A 261 8.46 24.85 -1.12
N ASP A 262 8.93 26.09 -1.18
CA ASP A 262 8.96 26.90 -2.41
C ASP A 262 9.67 26.20 -3.57
N ALA A 263 10.78 25.51 -3.30
CA ALA A 263 11.50 24.75 -4.32
C ALA A 263 10.68 23.56 -4.85
N MET A 264 9.90 22.92 -3.98
CA MET A 264 9.02 21.79 -4.35
C MET A 264 7.82 22.28 -5.16
N LEU A 265 7.26 23.44 -4.80
CA LEU A 265 6.19 24.11 -5.55
C LEU A 265 6.63 24.51 -6.95
N ALA A 266 7.81 25.14 -7.08
CA ALA A 266 8.35 25.52 -8.38
C ALA A 266 8.59 24.30 -9.29
N LEU A 267 9.10 23.21 -8.70
CA LEU A 267 9.31 21.95 -9.42
C LEU A 267 7.98 21.30 -9.84
N ASP A 268 7.00 21.25 -8.93
CA ASP A 268 5.68 20.72 -9.19
C ASP A 268 4.98 21.47 -10.33
N TYR A 269 4.95 22.80 -10.23
CA TYR A 269 4.44 23.69 -11.26
C TYR A 269 5.12 23.46 -12.62
N ALA A 270 6.45 23.33 -12.65
CA ALA A 270 7.18 23.10 -13.90
C ALA A 270 6.83 21.75 -14.54
N VAL A 271 6.66 20.70 -13.74
CA VAL A 271 6.29 19.35 -14.23
C VAL A 271 4.86 19.36 -14.76
N GLU A 272 3.90 19.90 -14.02
CA GLU A 272 2.50 19.99 -14.45
C GLU A 272 2.36 20.84 -15.71
N THR A 273 3.01 22.01 -15.75
CA THR A 273 2.98 22.88 -16.93
C THR A 273 3.57 22.19 -18.15
N PHE A 274 4.71 21.49 -17.99
CA PHE A 274 5.32 20.74 -19.09
C PHE A 274 4.37 19.67 -19.62
N ASN A 275 3.72 18.90 -18.75
CA ASN A 275 2.82 17.81 -19.14
C ASN A 275 1.49 18.30 -19.73
N ALA A 276 1.01 19.46 -19.30
CA ALA A 276 -0.24 20.06 -19.78
C ALA A 276 -0.09 20.77 -21.15
N ASP A 277 1.13 21.07 -21.60
CA ASP A 277 1.37 21.73 -22.88
C ASP A 277 0.78 20.91 -24.05
N PRO A 278 -0.12 21.49 -24.88
CA PRO A 278 -0.70 20.81 -26.03
C PRO A 278 0.32 20.19 -26.99
N ALA A 279 1.52 20.75 -27.09
CA ALA A 279 2.61 20.18 -27.90
C ALA A 279 2.99 18.76 -27.44
N ARG A 280 2.82 18.44 -26.16
CA ARG A 280 3.06 17.09 -25.62
C ARG A 280 2.12 16.04 -26.21
N LYS A 281 0.92 16.43 -26.64
CA LYS A 281 -0.01 15.51 -27.33
C LYS A 281 0.50 15.11 -28.72
N TRP A 282 1.29 15.99 -29.35
CA TRP A 282 1.90 15.74 -30.66
C TRP A 282 3.13 14.86 -30.55
N ASP A 283 4.09 15.23 -29.70
CA ASP A 283 5.36 14.51 -29.56
C ASP A 283 5.30 13.32 -28.57
N LYS A 284 4.16 13.18 -27.87
CA LYS A 284 3.86 12.12 -26.90
C LYS A 284 4.85 12.04 -25.74
N GLN A 285 5.48 13.15 -25.39
CA GLN A 285 6.42 13.21 -24.27
C GLN A 285 5.72 13.59 -22.97
N THR A 286 6.11 12.95 -21.88
CA THR A 286 5.74 13.33 -20.52
C THR A 286 6.98 13.36 -19.64
N LYS A 287 6.92 14.14 -18.55
CA LYS A 287 7.92 14.16 -17.50
C LYS A 287 7.30 13.67 -16.20
N GLY A 288 7.92 12.66 -15.61
CA GLY A 288 7.65 12.29 -14.22
C GLY A 288 8.26 13.31 -13.27
N TYR A 289 7.68 13.42 -12.07
CA TYR A 289 8.28 14.19 -11.00
C TYR A 289 9.62 13.57 -10.60
N PRO A 290 10.71 14.35 -10.46
CA PRO A 290 12.04 13.82 -10.19
C PRO A 290 12.20 13.54 -8.68
N PHE A 291 11.70 12.40 -8.24
CA PHE A 291 11.75 11.97 -6.85
C PHE A 291 13.18 11.67 -6.37
N GLN A 292 13.40 11.82 -5.06
CA GLN A 292 14.55 11.30 -4.31
C GLN A 292 14.04 10.53 -3.09
N VAL A 293 14.72 9.43 -2.73
CA VAL A 293 14.22 8.51 -1.70
C VAL A 293 14.05 9.23 -0.35
N ASP A 294 14.95 10.13 0.00
CA ASP A 294 15.01 10.86 1.27
C ASP A 294 14.40 12.27 1.22
N GLN A 295 13.69 12.63 0.15
CA GLN A 295 12.96 13.90 0.11
C GLN A 295 11.81 13.95 1.12
N VAL A 296 11.37 15.16 1.46
CA VAL A 296 10.11 15.38 2.18
C VAL A 296 8.98 14.77 1.36
N MET A 297 8.14 13.96 2.01
CA MET A 297 7.04 13.32 1.32
C MET A 297 6.02 14.39 0.88
N ILE A 298 5.57 14.29 -0.36
CA ILE A 298 4.49 15.13 -0.88
C ILE A 298 3.22 14.29 -0.88
N ASN A 299 2.20 14.80 -0.20
CA ASN A 299 0.93 14.12 -0.05
C ASN A 299 0.15 14.11 -1.37
N GLY A 300 -0.96 13.38 -1.42
CA GLY A 300 -1.80 13.37 -2.62
C GLY A 300 -1.20 12.58 -3.79
N LYS A 301 -1.39 13.13 -4.99
CA LYS A 301 -0.96 12.57 -6.28
C LYS A 301 0.50 12.15 -6.28
N ARG A 302 1.39 13.02 -5.79
CA ARG A 302 2.84 12.79 -5.82
C ARG A 302 3.27 11.60 -4.98
N PHE A 303 2.54 11.22 -3.94
CA PHE A 303 2.82 9.99 -3.21
C PHE A 303 2.56 8.75 -4.07
N PHE A 304 1.45 8.70 -4.81
CA PHE A 304 1.15 7.56 -5.70
C PHE A 304 2.21 7.43 -6.80
N GLU A 305 2.60 8.55 -7.41
CA GLU A 305 3.66 8.60 -8.40
C GLU A 305 5.03 8.23 -7.82
N TYR A 306 5.34 8.66 -6.59
CA TYR A 306 6.57 8.29 -5.88
C TYR A 306 6.66 6.77 -5.75
N ILE A 307 5.59 6.11 -5.30
CA ILE A 307 5.59 4.65 -5.16
C ILE A 307 5.76 3.96 -6.52
N GLN A 308 5.02 4.38 -7.55
CA GLN A 308 5.14 3.84 -8.91
C GLN A 308 6.55 4.04 -9.49
N HIS A 309 7.16 5.19 -9.24
CA HIS A 309 8.52 5.49 -9.66
C HIS A 309 9.52 4.48 -9.10
N TYR A 310 9.45 4.16 -7.81
CA TYR A 310 10.36 3.18 -7.21
C TYR A 310 10.03 1.72 -7.53
N MET A 311 8.76 1.39 -7.81
CA MET A 311 8.40 0.12 -8.42
C MET A 311 9.08 -0.03 -9.79
N ALA A 312 9.03 1.01 -10.62
CA ALA A 312 9.69 1.03 -11.93
C ALA A 312 11.21 0.96 -11.83
N ILE A 313 11.84 1.69 -10.90
CA ILE A 313 13.28 1.59 -10.63
C ILE A 313 13.66 0.16 -10.25
N HIS A 314 12.97 -0.42 -9.26
CA HIS A 314 13.23 -1.78 -8.80
C HIS A 314 13.14 -2.78 -9.96
N SER A 315 12.06 -2.72 -10.75
CA SER A 315 11.89 -3.61 -11.89
C SER A 315 12.98 -3.40 -12.95
N SER A 316 13.31 -2.15 -13.29
CA SER A 316 14.33 -1.85 -14.30
C SER A 316 15.76 -2.25 -13.90
N LEU A 317 16.03 -2.33 -12.59
CA LEU A 317 17.33 -2.72 -12.07
C LEU A 317 17.46 -4.24 -11.90
N PHE A 318 16.40 -4.92 -11.48
CA PHE A 318 16.50 -6.30 -10.98
C PHE A 318 15.53 -7.32 -11.58
N VAL A 319 14.42 -6.90 -12.21
CA VAL A 319 13.35 -7.81 -12.64
C VAL A 319 13.33 -7.96 -14.16
N GLY A 320 13.34 -9.21 -14.62
CA GLY A 320 13.26 -9.55 -16.04
C GLY A 320 14.63 -9.61 -16.73
N LYS A 321 14.65 -10.23 -17.92
CA LYS A 321 15.89 -10.53 -18.65
C LYS A 321 16.68 -9.30 -19.10
N HIS A 322 16.01 -8.16 -19.23
CA HIS A 322 16.59 -6.89 -19.68
C HIS A 322 16.88 -5.92 -18.51
N ALA A 323 16.71 -6.36 -17.27
CA ALA A 323 17.08 -5.55 -16.12
C ALA A 323 18.59 -5.27 -16.11
N ARG A 324 18.95 -4.05 -15.74
CA ARG A 324 20.34 -3.54 -15.82
C ARG A 324 21.34 -4.40 -15.06
N LEU A 325 20.93 -4.96 -13.92
CA LEU A 325 21.79 -5.75 -13.05
C LEU A 325 21.31 -7.20 -12.91
N ALA A 326 20.45 -7.70 -13.81
CA ALA A 326 19.91 -9.06 -13.72
C ALA A 326 21.04 -10.11 -13.69
N SER A 327 21.99 -10.02 -14.61
CA SER A 327 23.15 -10.92 -14.69
C SER A 327 24.03 -10.84 -13.43
N PHE A 328 24.26 -9.63 -12.94
CA PHE A 328 25.05 -9.39 -11.72
C PHE A 328 24.37 -10.03 -10.50
N VAL A 329 23.08 -9.77 -10.31
CA VAL A 329 22.31 -10.32 -9.19
C VAL A 329 22.29 -11.85 -9.26
N ASP A 330 22.01 -12.42 -10.44
CA ASP A 330 21.95 -13.87 -10.61
C ASP A 330 23.29 -14.55 -10.36
N LYS A 331 24.39 -13.94 -10.80
CA LYS A 331 25.75 -14.49 -10.63
C LYS A 331 26.23 -14.43 -9.19
N TYR A 332 26.04 -13.31 -8.49
CA TYR A 332 26.69 -13.08 -7.18
C TYR A 332 25.78 -13.32 -5.98
N THR A 333 24.46 -13.35 -6.14
CA THR A 333 23.52 -13.57 -5.02
C THR A 333 23.01 -15.01 -4.92
N ARG A 334 23.26 -15.85 -5.94
CA ARG A 334 22.91 -17.27 -5.95
C ARG A 334 24.16 -18.11 -5.66
N TYR A 335 24.20 -18.74 -4.50
CA TYR A 335 25.29 -19.61 -4.07
C TYR A 335 24.79 -20.61 -3.02
N SER A 336 25.64 -21.53 -2.59
CA SER A 336 25.24 -22.55 -1.62
C SER A 336 24.82 -21.92 -0.29
N GLY A 337 23.52 -22.02 0.04
CA GLY A 337 22.94 -21.41 1.24
C GLY A 337 22.35 -20.01 1.07
N SER A 338 22.26 -19.46 -0.15
CA SER A 338 21.61 -18.16 -0.40
C SER A 338 20.11 -18.11 -0.03
N ASN A 339 19.49 -19.27 0.25
CA ASN A 339 18.08 -19.39 0.63
C ASN A 339 17.83 -19.22 2.13
N ARG A 340 18.86 -19.09 2.97
CA ARG A 340 18.67 -18.89 4.42
C ARG A 340 18.08 -17.49 4.66
N LYS A 341 17.26 -17.33 5.71
CA LYS A 341 16.65 -16.03 6.07
C LYS A 341 17.65 -14.88 6.25
N GLY A 342 18.82 -15.16 6.82
CA GLY A 342 19.87 -14.14 6.94
C GLY A 342 20.38 -13.64 5.59
N ASP A 343 20.46 -14.51 4.58
CA ASP A 343 20.95 -14.17 3.25
C ASP A 343 19.90 -13.38 2.46
N SER A 344 18.61 -13.63 2.70
CA SER A 344 17.56 -12.76 2.15
C SER A 344 17.65 -11.34 2.72
N TYR A 345 17.97 -11.18 4.01
CA TYR A 345 18.18 -9.84 4.61
C TYR A 345 19.41 -9.12 4.03
N VAL A 346 20.54 -9.82 3.88
CA VAL A 346 21.75 -9.25 3.26
C VAL A 346 21.51 -8.90 1.79
N ARG A 347 20.80 -9.75 1.05
CA ARG A 347 20.42 -9.47 -0.33
C ARG A 347 19.54 -8.22 -0.42
N ASN A 348 18.52 -8.09 0.43
CA ASN A 348 17.69 -6.89 0.46
C ASN A 348 18.51 -5.63 0.80
N LEU A 349 19.44 -5.71 1.76
CA LEU A 349 20.36 -4.61 2.08
C LEU A 349 21.18 -4.16 0.86
N PHE A 350 21.74 -5.13 0.13
CA PHE A 350 22.47 -4.89 -1.11
C PHE A 350 21.60 -4.19 -2.16
N LEU A 351 20.40 -4.72 -2.43
CA LEU A 351 19.51 -4.17 -3.43
C LEU A 351 19.04 -2.75 -3.07
N CYS A 352 18.75 -2.49 -1.78
CA CYS A 352 18.44 -1.15 -1.29
C CYS A 352 19.60 -0.16 -1.50
N ALA A 353 20.85 -0.56 -1.21
CA ALA A 353 22.01 0.31 -1.43
C ALA A 353 22.21 0.64 -2.92
N VAL A 354 21.99 -0.33 -3.80
CA VAL A 354 22.03 -0.12 -5.26
C VAL A 354 20.91 0.81 -5.72
N MET A 355 19.67 0.59 -5.26
CA MET A 355 18.55 1.49 -5.57
C MET A 355 18.81 2.91 -5.11
N TYR A 356 19.36 3.10 -3.89
CA TYR A 356 19.65 4.43 -3.38
C TYR A 356 20.80 5.12 -4.14
N TYR A 357 21.79 4.37 -4.60
CA TYR A 357 22.81 4.91 -5.51
C TYR A 357 22.18 5.35 -6.84
N TYR A 358 21.35 4.49 -7.45
CA TYR A 358 20.70 4.75 -8.73
C TYR A 358 19.71 5.92 -8.66
N ASP A 359 18.95 6.03 -7.57
CA ASP A 359 18.06 7.16 -7.29
C ASP A 359 18.79 8.51 -7.40
N LYS A 360 20.05 8.55 -6.95
CA LYS A 360 20.85 9.77 -6.91
C LYS A 360 21.69 10.02 -8.16
N PHE A 361 22.28 8.97 -8.74
CA PHE A 361 23.27 9.09 -9.82
C PHE A 361 22.86 8.41 -11.13
N GLY A 362 21.70 7.75 -11.17
CA GLY A 362 21.21 6.99 -12.31
C GLY A 362 22.21 5.91 -12.75
N ASP A 363 22.38 5.79 -14.07
CA ASP A 363 23.23 4.79 -14.71
C ASP A 363 24.74 5.08 -14.59
N VAL A 364 25.13 6.25 -14.08
CA VAL A 364 26.54 6.67 -14.06
C VAL A 364 27.35 5.73 -13.17
N GLN A 365 28.22 4.93 -13.79
CA GLN A 365 29.10 3.95 -13.12
C GLN A 365 28.34 2.89 -12.27
N LEU A 366 27.10 2.58 -12.65
CA LEU A 366 26.20 1.68 -11.90
C LEU A 366 26.84 0.31 -11.59
N ASN A 367 27.50 -0.34 -12.55
CA ASN A 367 28.14 -1.64 -12.34
C ASN A 367 29.24 -1.59 -11.26
N LYS A 368 30.05 -0.51 -11.26
CA LYS A 368 31.10 -0.32 -10.25
C LYS A 368 30.48 -0.05 -8.88
N ALA A 369 29.41 0.76 -8.83
CA ALA A 369 28.68 1.01 -7.61
C ALA A 369 28.03 -0.27 -7.05
N ALA A 370 27.49 -1.13 -7.92
CA ALA A 370 26.92 -2.42 -7.53
C ALA A 370 27.98 -3.33 -6.88
N GLN A 371 29.21 -3.36 -7.39
CA GLN A 371 30.32 -4.08 -6.75
C GLN A 371 30.64 -3.55 -5.35
N ILE A 372 30.66 -2.22 -5.16
CA ILE A 372 30.87 -1.60 -3.85
C ILE A 372 29.71 -1.94 -2.89
N CYS A 373 28.46 -1.83 -3.36
CA CYS A 373 27.27 -2.17 -2.59
C CYS A 373 27.27 -3.65 -2.18
N TYR A 374 27.64 -4.55 -3.09
CA TYR A 374 27.72 -5.98 -2.83
C TYR A 374 28.77 -6.27 -1.75
N ARG A 375 30.01 -5.78 -1.95
CA ARG A 375 31.10 -5.95 -0.99
C ARG A 375 30.73 -5.42 0.41
N TRP A 376 30.08 -4.27 0.47
CA TRP A 376 29.62 -3.67 1.72
C TRP A 376 28.52 -4.49 2.38
N ALA A 377 27.46 -4.86 1.68
CA ALA A 377 26.35 -5.60 2.28
C ALA A 377 26.75 -7.02 2.67
N TYR A 378 27.46 -7.74 1.79
CA TYR A 378 27.86 -9.13 2.00
C TYR A 378 29.05 -9.31 2.95
N SER A 379 29.74 -8.22 3.34
CA SER A 379 30.72 -8.27 4.44
C SER A 379 30.14 -8.85 5.73
N LEU A 380 28.85 -8.59 6.01
CA LEU A 380 28.13 -9.17 7.14
C LEU A 380 28.16 -10.70 7.15
N ARG A 381 28.18 -11.35 5.98
CA ARG A 381 28.24 -12.81 5.87
C ARG A 381 29.63 -13.36 6.19
N LEU A 382 30.68 -12.57 5.98
CA LEU A 382 32.05 -12.92 6.37
C LEU A 382 32.25 -12.78 7.88
N GLU A 383 31.54 -11.84 8.50
CA GLU A 383 31.66 -11.48 9.91
C GLU A 383 30.77 -12.30 10.84
N LEU A 384 29.58 -12.71 10.39
CA LEU A 384 28.52 -13.28 11.24
C LEU A 384 28.00 -14.62 10.71
N GLN A 385 27.95 -15.62 11.58
CA GLN A 385 27.39 -16.94 11.27
C GLN A 385 25.86 -16.89 11.09
N ARG A 386 25.18 -16.14 11.97
CA ARG A 386 23.73 -15.93 11.94
C ARG A 386 23.48 -14.43 11.80
N ILE A 387 22.69 -14.07 10.80
CA ILE A 387 22.35 -12.67 10.50
C ILE A 387 20.87 -12.49 10.78
N GLY A 388 20.58 -11.67 11.79
CA GLY A 388 19.23 -11.17 12.05
C GLY A 388 19.01 -9.82 11.37
N MET A 389 17.75 -9.38 11.33
CA MET A 389 17.40 -8.07 10.78
C MET A 389 18.06 -6.93 11.55
N GLU A 390 18.24 -7.07 12.87
CA GLU A 390 18.95 -6.08 13.70
C GLU A 390 20.43 -5.91 13.29
N SER A 391 21.10 -7.00 12.89
CA SER A 391 22.47 -6.93 12.38
C SER A 391 22.54 -6.13 11.08
N VAL A 392 21.56 -6.33 10.19
CA VAL A 392 21.43 -5.59 8.93
C VAL A 392 21.12 -4.11 9.20
N ASP A 393 20.19 -3.80 10.08
CA ASP A 393 19.83 -2.43 10.46
C ASP A 393 21.03 -1.68 11.03
N ASN A 394 21.76 -2.29 11.97
CA ASN A 394 22.95 -1.69 12.57
C ASN A 394 24.03 -1.39 11.53
N HIS A 395 24.22 -2.28 10.55
CA HIS A 395 25.16 -2.07 9.45
C HIS A 395 24.71 -0.96 8.50
N ALA A 396 23.41 -0.93 8.17
CA ALA A 396 22.83 0.01 7.23
C ALA A 396 22.87 1.46 7.75
N LYS A 397 22.49 1.63 9.03
CA LYS A 397 22.38 2.94 9.70
C LYS A 397 23.71 3.45 10.25
N ASP A 398 24.79 2.71 10.07
CA ASP A 398 26.10 3.07 10.61
C ASP A 398 26.55 4.45 10.11
N ARG A 399 27.10 5.27 11.02
CA ARG A 399 27.51 6.64 10.72
C ARG A 399 28.69 6.73 9.75
N SER A 400 29.43 5.65 9.57
CA SER A 400 30.49 5.47 8.58
C SER A 400 30.07 4.50 7.46
N GLY A 401 28.79 4.08 7.44
CA GLY A 401 28.24 3.14 6.47
C GLY A 401 28.00 3.75 5.08
N LEU A 402 27.71 2.85 4.12
CA LEU A 402 27.57 3.20 2.71
C LEU A 402 26.36 4.12 2.43
N PHE A 403 25.22 3.92 3.12
CA PHE A 403 24.05 4.81 2.95
C PHE A 403 24.41 6.27 3.23
N ARG A 404 25.15 6.53 4.31
CA ARG A 404 25.60 7.89 4.62
C ARG A 404 26.61 8.41 3.60
N ALA A 405 27.49 7.55 3.09
CA ALA A 405 28.44 7.92 2.03
C ALA A 405 27.71 8.33 0.74
N ILE A 406 26.69 7.56 0.32
CA ILE A 406 25.84 7.89 -0.84
C ILE A 406 25.09 9.21 -0.59
N ARG A 407 24.46 9.37 0.59
CA ARG A 407 23.74 10.61 0.96
C ARG A 407 24.62 11.85 0.86
N LYS A 408 25.87 11.77 1.31
CA LYS A 408 26.83 12.90 1.30
C LYS A 408 27.56 13.11 -0.02
N ALA A 409 27.61 12.10 -0.89
CA ALA A 409 28.32 12.21 -2.15
C ALA A 409 27.65 13.24 -3.07
N VAL A 410 28.42 14.14 -3.64
CA VAL A 410 28.03 15.04 -4.73
C VAL A 410 28.34 14.40 -6.09
N HIS A 411 29.38 13.56 -6.13
CA HIS A 411 29.82 12.87 -7.34
C HIS A 411 29.91 11.35 -7.13
N PRO A 412 29.64 10.52 -8.15
CA PRO A 412 29.66 9.06 -8.03
C PRO A 412 31.03 8.52 -7.61
N GLN A 413 32.13 9.18 -7.99
CA GLN A 413 33.48 8.81 -7.60
C GLN A 413 33.70 8.81 -6.09
N GLN A 414 32.97 9.65 -5.34
CA GLN A 414 33.06 9.68 -3.88
C GLN A 414 32.45 8.41 -3.26
N VAL A 415 31.40 7.86 -3.88
CA VAL A 415 30.85 6.55 -3.50
C VAL A 415 31.80 5.44 -3.89
N LEU A 416 32.39 5.49 -5.10
CA LEU A 416 33.34 4.46 -5.54
C LEU A 416 34.64 4.43 -4.73
N ALA A 417 35.03 5.56 -4.15
CA ALA A 417 36.18 5.65 -3.24
C ALA A 417 35.90 5.03 -1.87
N PHE A 418 34.63 4.78 -1.53
CA PHE A 418 34.25 4.11 -0.29
C PHE A 418 34.96 2.75 -0.19
N GLN A 419 35.53 2.46 0.97
CA GLN A 419 36.20 1.19 1.24
C GLN A 419 35.33 0.35 2.17
N PRO A 420 34.57 -0.62 1.63
CA PRO A 420 33.82 -1.57 2.45
C PRO A 420 34.72 -2.30 3.45
N PRO A 421 34.20 -2.64 4.65
CA PRO A 421 34.88 -3.54 5.56
C PRO A 421 35.29 -4.83 4.84
N TYR A 422 36.50 -5.30 5.11
CA TYR A 422 37.05 -6.49 4.46
C TYR A 422 37.79 -7.35 5.48
N LEU A 423 37.39 -8.63 5.56
CA LEU A 423 38.10 -9.65 6.31
C LEU A 423 38.90 -10.52 5.34
N LYS A 424 40.21 -10.68 5.61
CA LYS A 424 41.11 -11.56 4.84
C LYS A 424 40.77 -13.04 5.01
N GLU A 425 40.25 -13.41 6.18
CA GLU A 425 39.81 -14.77 6.47
C GLU A 425 38.39 -14.73 7.03
N PRO A 426 37.42 -15.45 6.42
CA PRO A 426 36.06 -15.49 6.93
C PRO A 426 36.06 -16.21 8.28
N LYS A 427 35.30 -15.68 9.24
CA LYS A 427 35.19 -16.31 10.57
C LYS A 427 34.50 -17.69 10.52
N PHE A 428 33.84 -18.01 9.41
CA PHE A 428 33.02 -19.21 9.24
C PHE A 428 33.16 -19.82 7.83
N THR A 429 33.02 -21.15 7.74
CA THR A 429 33.22 -21.91 6.49
C THR A 429 32.09 -21.77 5.46
N ASN A 430 30.93 -21.29 5.88
CA ASN A 430 29.72 -21.14 5.06
C ASN A 430 29.66 -19.82 4.27
N ALA A 431 30.79 -19.11 4.17
CA ALA A 431 30.94 -17.82 3.51
C ALA A 431 31.98 -17.83 2.37
N LYS A 432 32.53 -19.01 2.01
CA LYS A 432 33.62 -19.14 1.03
C LYS A 432 33.25 -18.61 -0.37
N ASP A 433 32.05 -18.91 -0.87
CA ASP A 433 31.59 -18.45 -2.19
C ASP A 433 31.47 -16.92 -2.24
N VAL A 434 30.98 -16.33 -1.14
CA VAL A 434 30.86 -14.87 -0.97
C VAL A 434 32.23 -14.22 -0.89
N GLN A 435 33.16 -14.82 -0.15
CA GLN A 435 34.55 -14.35 -0.06
C GLN A 435 35.21 -14.34 -1.44
N ALA A 436 35.11 -15.43 -2.20
CA ALA A 436 35.68 -15.53 -3.55
C ALA A 436 35.10 -14.45 -4.49
N SER A 437 33.80 -14.18 -4.40
CA SER A 437 33.15 -13.11 -5.16
C SER A 437 33.68 -11.72 -4.79
N ILE A 438 33.85 -11.44 -3.49
CA ILE A 438 34.40 -10.19 -2.99
C ILE A 438 35.87 -10.01 -3.43
N ASP A 439 36.66 -11.08 -3.39
CA ASP A 439 38.07 -11.04 -3.78
C ASP A 439 38.23 -10.76 -5.28
N ALA A 440 37.41 -11.40 -6.12
CA ALA A 440 37.38 -11.12 -7.56
C ALA A 440 37.01 -9.66 -7.88
N MET A 441 36.09 -9.05 -7.12
CA MET A 441 35.74 -7.63 -7.24
C MET A 441 36.89 -6.71 -6.82
N LYS A 442 37.71 -7.10 -5.83
CA LYS A 442 38.84 -6.28 -5.35
C LYS A 442 40.04 -6.33 -6.27
N SER A 443 40.34 -7.47 -6.88
CA SER A 443 41.48 -7.64 -7.78
C SER A 443 41.28 -6.98 -9.15
N GLY A 444 40.10 -6.41 -9.42
CA GLY A 444 39.76 -5.89 -10.74
C GLY A 444 39.61 -6.98 -11.81
N SER A 445 39.53 -8.25 -11.39
CA SER A 445 39.40 -9.40 -12.30
C SER A 445 38.00 -9.54 -12.89
N ILE A 446 37.06 -8.70 -12.47
CA ILE A 446 35.72 -8.60 -13.04
C ILE A 446 35.76 -7.54 -14.12
N ASN A 447 36.02 -7.98 -15.35
CA ASN A 447 35.71 -7.21 -16.55
C ASN A 447 34.23 -7.41 -16.88
N GLU A 448 33.39 -6.45 -16.53
CA GLU A 448 32.04 -6.28 -17.11
C GLU A 448 31.80 -4.80 -17.42
#